data_AF-U6DLE0-F1
#
_entry.id   AF-U6DLE0-F1
#
_cell.length_a   1.000
_cell.length_b   1.000
_cell.length_c   1.000
_cell.angle_alpha   90.00
_cell.angle_beta   90.00
_cell.angle_gamma   90.00
#
_symmetry.space_group_name_H-M   'P 1'
#
loop_
_entity.id
_entity.type
_entity.pdbx_description
1 polymer ?
#
loop_
_entity_poly.entity_id
_entity_poly.type
_entity_poly.pdbx_seq_one_letter_code
_entity_poly.pdbx_strand_id
1 'polypeptide(L)'
;VAHCTSGAVSPNSFHPPQFQYTRDNNVLSLEQRKFYEENGFLVIRNLVSDADIERFRNEFERICKGEVKPQGMMIMRDVSIAKSEFTPGEKMVSKIQDFQEDEELFRYCTLPEILKYVECFTGPDIMAIHTMLINKPPDSGKKTSRHPLHQDLHYFPIRPSNNIVGA
;
A
#
# COMPACT_ATOMS: atom_id res chain seq x y z
N VAL A 1 14.05 61.06 33.27
CA VAL A 1 14.84 60.32 32.26
C VAL A 1 14.00 59.10 31.87
N ALA A 2 13.33 59.14 30.73
CA ALA A 2 12.52 58.02 30.24
C ALA A 2 13.39 57.17 29.30
N HIS A 3 13.72 55.95 29.71
CA HIS A 3 14.45 55.02 28.86
C HIS A 3 13.49 54.39 27.85
N CYS A 4 13.71 54.71 26.58
CA CYS A 4 13.09 54.02 25.46
C CYS A 4 13.82 52.69 25.27
N THR A 5 13.19 51.58 25.66
CA THR A 5 13.66 50.24 25.31
C THR A 5 13.09 49.87 23.96
N SER A 6 13.86 50.10 22.90
CA SER A 6 13.65 49.49 21.59
C SER A 6 13.97 47.99 21.70
N GLY A 7 12.94 47.18 21.94
CA GLY A 7 13.04 45.73 21.80
C GLY A 7 13.27 45.39 20.32
N ALA A 8 14.44 44.85 20.00
CA ALA A 8 14.68 44.25 18.70
C ALA A 8 13.71 43.07 18.52
N VAL A 9 12.83 43.16 17.52
CA VAL A 9 11.98 42.05 17.10
C VAL A 9 12.91 41.01 16.48
N SER A 10 13.08 39.87 17.17
CA SER A 10 13.76 38.71 16.60
C SER A 10 13.08 38.36 15.26
N PRO A 11 13.84 38.17 14.16
CA PRO A 11 13.26 37.70 12.93
C PRO A 11 12.61 36.34 13.24
N ASN A 12 11.31 36.22 12.96
CA ASN A 12 10.58 34.95 13.05
C ASN A 12 11.46 33.85 12.45
N SER A 13 11.96 32.94 13.28
CA SER A 13 12.64 31.77 12.79
C SER A 13 11.59 30.92 12.09
N PHE A 14 11.53 31.04 10.76
CA PHE A 14 10.78 30.12 9.91
C PHE A 14 11.47 28.77 10.04
N HIS A 15 11.05 27.98 11.03
CA HIS A 15 11.35 26.57 11.04
C HIS A 15 10.45 25.92 9.99
N PRO A 16 11.01 25.31 8.93
CA PRO A 16 10.19 24.52 8.02
C PRO A 16 9.43 23.46 8.83
N PRO A 17 8.18 23.13 8.46
CA PRO A 17 7.42 22.11 9.16
C PRO A 17 8.23 20.81 9.20
N GLN A 18 8.45 20.27 10.41
CA GLN A 18 9.16 19.02 10.58
C GLN A 18 8.18 17.87 10.36
N PHE A 19 8.34 17.17 9.23
CA PHE A 19 7.55 16.00 8.85
C PHE A 19 8.14 14.73 9.47
N GLN A 20 7.31 13.89 10.08
CA GLN A 20 7.74 12.63 10.72
C GLN A 20 7.54 11.42 9.82
N TYR A 21 6.55 11.46 8.94
CA TYR A 21 6.12 10.33 8.13
C TYR A 21 6.47 10.46 6.65
N THR A 22 6.89 11.64 6.20
CA THR A 22 7.37 11.86 4.83
C THR A 22 8.76 12.48 4.80
N ARG A 23 9.63 11.93 3.96
CA ARG A 23 10.97 12.46 3.67
C ARG A 23 10.89 13.72 2.81
N ASP A 24 11.97 14.48 2.77
CA ASP A 24 12.08 15.61 1.84
C ASP A 24 12.21 15.12 0.40
N ASN A 25 11.34 15.62 -0.46
CA ASN A 25 11.21 15.19 -1.84
C ASN A 25 10.56 16.31 -2.67
N ASN A 26 10.60 16.18 -4.00
CA ASN A 26 9.97 17.10 -4.96
C ASN A 26 8.71 16.50 -5.63
N VAL A 27 8.19 15.39 -5.09
CA VAL A 27 7.07 14.63 -5.64
C VAL A 27 5.76 15.01 -4.97
N LEU A 28 5.73 15.01 -3.64
CA LEU A 28 4.58 15.36 -2.82
C LEU A 28 4.51 16.86 -2.60
N SER A 29 3.32 17.44 -2.80
CA SER A 29 3.09 18.83 -2.43
C SER A 29 3.13 19.01 -0.91
N LEU A 30 3.36 20.25 -0.46
CA LEU A 30 3.32 20.57 0.97
C LEU A 30 1.97 20.19 1.60
N GLU A 31 0.87 20.39 0.86
CA GLU A 31 -0.47 20.02 1.30
C GLU A 31 -0.64 18.51 1.45
N GLN A 32 -0.14 17.72 0.48
CA GLN A 32 -0.18 16.26 0.57
C GLN A 32 0.65 15.74 1.74
N ARG A 33 1.83 16.32 2.00
CA ARG A 33 2.64 15.95 3.16
C ARG A 33 1.91 16.27 4.47
N LYS A 34 1.36 17.48 4.61
CA LYS A 34 0.56 17.86 5.79
C LYS A 34 -0.64 16.94 6.00
N PHE A 35 -1.36 16.63 4.92
CA PHE A 35 -2.48 15.70 4.95
C PHE A 35 -2.06 14.33 5.46
N TYR A 36 -0.95 13.78 4.94
CA TYR A 36 -0.46 12.48 5.37
C TYR A 36 -0.02 12.48 6.84
N GLU A 37 0.61 13.55 7.33
CA GLU A 37 0.97 13.65 8.76
C GLU A 37 -0.25 13.62 9.69
N GLU A 38 -1.33 14.30 9.28
CA GLU A 38 -2.55 14.40 10.08
C GLU A 38 -3.42 13.13 10.00
N ASN A 39 -3.40 12.42 8.87
CA ASN A 39 -4.38 11.38 8.56
C ASN A 39 -3.79 9.97 8.39
N GLY A 40 -2.49 9.84 8.13
CA GLY A 40 -1.82 8.55 7.93
C GLY A 40 -2.12 7.84 6.61
N PHE A 41 -2.77 8.50 5.65
CA PHE A 41 -3.02 7.97 4.31
C PHE A 41 -2.95 9.07 3.23
N LEU A 42 -2.77 8.68 1.97
CA LEU A 42 -2.81 9.58 0.82
C LEU A 42 -3.38 8.85 -0.40
N VAL A 43 -4.16 9.56 -1.22
CA VAL A 43 -4.75 9.02 -2.46
C VAL A 43 -4.15 9.73 -3.67
N ILE A 44 -3.43 8.97 -4.50
CA ILE A 44 -2.95 9.43 -5.81
C ILE A 44 -3.86 8.84 -6.89
N ARG A 45 -4.59 9.71 -7.60
CA ARG A 45 -5.55 9.26 -8.62
C ARG A 45 -4.82 8.88 -9.90
N ASN A 46 -5.32 7.84 -10.58
CA ASN A 46 -4.83 7.40 -11.89
C ASN A 46 -3.31 7.11 -11.90
N LEU A 47 -2.79 6.55 -10.79
CA LEU A 47 -1.35 6.29 -10.63
C LEU A 47 -0.89 5.09 -11.47
N VAL A 48 -1.67 4.01 -11.46
CA VAL A 48 -1.41 2.80 -12.26
C VAL A 48 -2.28 2.84 -13.50
N SER A 49 -1.69 2.49 -14.66
CA SER A 49 -2.40 2.52 -15.93
C SER A 49 -3.49 1.45 -16.02
N ASP A 50 -4.58 1.72 -16.74
CA ASP A 50 -5.62 0.71 -16.99
C ASP A 50 -5.05 -0.55 -17.64
N ALA A 51 -4.00 -0.40 -18.47
CA ALA A 51 -3.32 -1.51 -19.11
C ALA A 51 -2.59 -2.42 -18.09
N ASP A 52 -1.90 -1.85 -17.11
CA ASP A 52 -1.24 -2.64 -16.05
C ASP A 52 -2.26 -3.28 -15.12
N ILE A 53 -3.34 -2.57 -14.77
CA ILE A 53 -4.45 -3.15 -13.99
C ILE A 53 -5.05 -4.37 -14.70
N GLU A 54 -5.23 -4.28 -16.02
CA GLU A 54 -5.74 -5.40 -16.82
C GLU A 54 -4.75 -6.57 -16.87
N ARG A 55 -3.44 -6.32 -16.92
CA ARG A 55 -2.43 -7.39 -16.83
C ARG A 55 -2.48 -8.12 -15.51
N PHE A 56 -2.54 -7.40 -14.39
CA PHE A 56 -2.65 -8.02 -13.06
C PHE A 56 -3.94 -8.84 -12.91
N ARG A 57 -5.05 -8.35 -13.49
CA ARG A 57 -6.32 -9.08 -13.54
C ARG A 57 -6.17 -10.38 -14.33
N ASN A 58 -5.61 -10.32 -15.53
CA ASN A 58 -5.41 -11.50 -16.38
C ASN A 58 -4.51 -12.54 -15.70
N GLU A 59 -3.42 -12.12 -15.05
CA GLU A 59 -2.56 -13.05 -14.33
C GLU A 59 -3.28 -13.70 -13.14
N PHE A 60 -4.06 -12.92 -12.39
CA PHE A 60 -4.92 -13.47 -11.35
C PHE A 60 -5.88 -14.54 -11.88
N GLU A 61 -6.51 -14.33 -13.05
CA GLU A 61 -7.39 -15.35 -13.64
C GLU A 61 -6.62 -16.64 -13.98
N ARG A 62 -5.41 -16.50 -14.55
CA ARG A 62 -4.55 -17.65 -14.91
C ARG A 62 -4.13 -18.44 -13.67
N ILE A 63 -3.79 -17.76 -12.57
CA ILE A 63 -3.53 -18.40 -11.27
C ILE A 63 -4.78 -19.13 -10.77
N CYS A 64 -5.95 -18.51 -10.89
CA CYS A 64 -7.22 -19.10 -10.45
C CYS A 64 -7.60 -20.36 -11.26
N LYS A 65 -7.29 -20.38 -12.56
CA LYS A 65 -7.43 -21.54 -13.47
C LYS A 65 -6.33 -22.59 -13.24
N GLY A 66 -5.30 -22.26 -12.46
CA GLY A 66 -4.16 -23.14 -12.16
C GLY A 66 -3.15 -23.27 -13.30
N GLU A 67 -3.19 -22.35 -14.27
CA GLU A 67 -2.26 -22.27 -15.40
C GLU A 67 -0.88 -21.74 -14.97
N VAL A 68 -0.84 -20.96 -13.89
CA VAL A 68 0.37 -20.39 -13.29
C VAL A 68 0.41 -20.78 -11.81
N LYS A 69 1.57 -21.24 -11.34
CA LYS A 69 1.79 -21.71 -9.96
C LYS A 69 3.16 -21.25 -9.44
N PRO A 70 3.31 -19.97 -9.10
CA PRO A 70 4.58 -19.43 -8.63
C PRO A 70 4.97 -20.06 -7.30
N GLN A 71 6.28 -20.22 -7.10
CA GLN A 71 6.80 -20.85 -5.89
C GLN A 71 6.56 -19.97 -4.67
N GLY A 72 6.20 -20.58 -3.53
CA GLY A 72 6.02 -19.86 -2.26
C GLY A 72 4.71 -19.07 -2.15
N MET A 73 3.95 -18.93 -3.24
CA MET A 73 2.67 -18.23 -3.25
C MET A 73 1.62 -18.91 -2.36
N MET A 74 0.98 -18.14 -1.50
CA MET A 74 -0.11 -18.59 -0.64
C MET A 74 -1.47 -18.20 -1.24
N ILE A 75 -2.27 -19.20 -1.61
CA ILE A 75 -3.61 -19.02 -2.18
C ILE A 75 -4.68 -19.34 -1.13
N MET A 76 -5.37 -18.32 -0.64
CA MET A 76 -6.50 -18.47 0.26
C MET A 76 -7.78 -18.71 -0.55
N ARG A 77 -8.53 -19.75 -0.17
CA ARG A 77 -9.80 -20.10 -0.79
C ARG A 77 -10.94 -19.99 0.21
N ASP A 78 -12.08 -19.47 -0.22
CA ASP A 78 -13.28 -19.42 0.62
C ASP A 78 -13.88 -20.84 0.75
N VAL A 79 -13.77 -21.41 1.95
CA VAL A 79 -14.27 -22.74 2.31
C VAL A 79 -15.79 -22.88 2.17
N SER A 80 -16.55 -21.78 2.17
CA SER A 80 -17.99 -21.80 1.96
C SER A 80 -18.36 -22.07 0.49
N ILE A 81 -17.48 -21.71 -0.44
CA ILE A 81 -17.63 -21.92 -1.90
C ILE A 81 -17.01 -23.26 -2.32
N ALA A 82 -16.00 -23.75 -1.61
CA ALA A 82 -15.35 -25.04 -1.88
C ALA A 82 -16.24 -26.28 -1.73
N LYS A 83 -17.45 -26.15 -1.18
CA LYS A 83 -18.42 -27.24 -1.02
C LYS A 83 -19.39 -27.41 -2.19
N SER A 84 -19.41 -26.49 -3.16
CA SER A 84 -20.16 -26.67 -4.41
C SER A 84 -19.23 -27.26 -5.48
N GLU A 85 -19.77 -28.14 -6.33
CA GLU A 85 -19.05 -28.84 -7.43
C GLU A 85 -18.61 -27.90 -8.58
N PHE A 86 -18.14 -26.68 -8.26
CA PHE A 86 -17.72 -25.72 -9.26
C PHE A 86 -16.26 -25.93 -9.67
N THR A 87 -16.06 -25.83 -10.98
CA THR A 87 -14.78 -25.76 -11.68
C THR A 87 -13.83 -24.76 -10.99
N PRO A 88 -12.51 -25.06 -10.90
CA PRO A 88 -11.51 -24.10 -10.41
C PRO A 88 -11.67 -22.74 -11.11
N GLY A 89 -11.72 -21.65 -10.35
CA GLY A 89 -11.92 -20.31 -10.90
C GLY A 89 -11.89 -19.21 -9.84
N GLU A 90 -11.93 -17.96 -10.30
CA GLU A 90 -11.72 -16.75 -9.48
C GLU A 90 -12.65 -16.65 -8.26
N LYS A 91 -13.89 -17.13 -8.39
CA LYS A 91 -14.88 -17.09 -7.32
C LYS A 91 -14.47 -17.87 -6.07
N MET A 92 -13.51 -18.79 -6.19
CA MET A 92 -13.01 -19.59 -5.07
C MET A 92 -11.82 -18.94 -4.36
N VAL A 93 -11.02 -18.13 -5.07
CA VAL A 93 -9.80 -17.53 -4.52
C VAL A 93 -10.14 -16.17 -3.93
N SER A 94 -10.01 -16.03 -2.61
CA SER A 94 -10.34 -14.80 -1.90
C SER A 94 -9.13 -13.89 -1.66
N LYS A 95 -7.93 -14.48 -1.63
CA LYS A 95 -6.67 -13.75 -1.47
C LYS A 95 -5.49 -14.55 -2.00
N ILE A 96 -4.52 -13.84 -2.56
CA ILE A 96 -3.17 -14.34 -2.82
C ILE A 96 -2.19 -13.54 -1.95
N GLN A 97 -1.23 -14.22 -1.34
CA GLN A 97 -0.08 -13.60 -0.69
C GLN A 97 1.22 -14.21 -1.22
N ASP A 98 2.34 -13.56 -0.94
CA ASP A 98 3.68 -14.03 -1.27
C ASP A 98 3.89 -14.29 -2.77
N PHE A 99 3.41 -13.36 -3.60
CA PHE A 99 3.48 -13.44 -5.07
C PHE A 99 4.78 -12.91 -5.67
N GLN A 100 5.84 -12.67 -4.88
CA GLN A 100 7.09 -12.08 -5.37
C GLN A 100 7.80 -12.89 -6.46
N GLU A 101 7.53 -14.20 -6.56
CA GLU A 101 8.06 -15.08 -7.61
C GLU A 101 7.15 -15.12 -8.85
N ASP A 102 6.05 -14.36 -8.88
CA ASP A 102 5.20 -14.17 -10.06
C ASP A 102 5.63 -12.91 -10.80
N GLU A 103 6.23 -13.05 -11.99
CA GLU A 103 6.79 -11.91 -12.73
C GLU A 103 5.75 -10.84 -13.05
N GLU A 104 4.53 -11.24 -13.43
CA GLU A 104 3.49 -10.30 -13.84
C GLU A 104 2.88 -9.57 -12.63
N LEU A 105 2.61 -10.26 -11.52
CA LEU A 105 2.12 -9.61 -10.30
C LEU A 105 3.21 -8.78 -9.62
N PHE A 106 4.46 -9.27 -9.59
CA PHE A 106 5.57 -8.56 -8.94
C PHE A 106 5.96 -7.28 -9.68
N ARG A 107 5.61 -7.12 -10.97
CA ARG A 107 5.74 -5.83 -11.68
C ARG A 107 5.14 -4.67 -10.89
N TYR A 108 4.05 -4.88 -10.15
CA TYR A 108 3.46 -3.84 -9.28
C TYR A 108 4.50 -3.24 -8.33
N CYS A 109 5.30 -4.08 -7.68
CA CYS A 109 6.36 -3.68 -6.76
C CYS A 109 7.51 -2.96 -7.46
N THR A 110 7.66 -3.11 -8.77
CA THR A 110 8.73 -2.50 -9.58
C THR A 110 8.23 -1.38 -10.50
N LEU A 111 6.94 -1.02 -10.46
CA LEU A 111 6.41 0.05 -11.29
C LEU A 111 7.06 1.40 -10.89
N PRO A 112 7.70 2.13 -11.83
CA PRO A 112 8.32 3.43 -11.53
C PRO A 112 7.34 4.42 -10.92
N GLU A 113 6.07 4.37 -11.32
CA GLU A 113 5.00 5.20 -10.81
C GLU A 113 4.74 4.95 -9.32
N ILE A 114 4.77 3.68 -8.89
CA ILE A 114 4.63 3.30 -7.47
C ILE A 114 5.90 3.69 -6.69
N LEU A 115 7.07 3.29 -7.19
CA LEU A 115 8.35 3.52 -6.52
C LEU A 115 8.63 5.01 -6.28
N LYS A 116 8.26 5.87 -7.23
CA LYS A 116 8.35 7.33 -7.10
C LYS A 116 7.67 7.87 -5.84
N TYR A 117 6.53 7.30 -5.45
CA TYR A 117 5.83 7.72 -4.23
C TYR A 117 6.31 6.95 -3.00
N VAL A 118 6.64 5.66 -3.12
CA VAL A 118 7.17 4.85 -2.00
C VAL A 118 8.47 5.43 -1.43
N GLU A 119 9.36 5.94 -2.31
CA GLU A 119 10.62 6.59 -1.91
C GLU A 119 10.37 7.80 -0.99
N CYS A 120 9.25 8.51 -1.15
CA CYS A 120 8.89 9.66 -0.32
C CYS A 120 8.69 9.30 1.16
N PHE A 121 8.48 8.02 1.48
CA PHE A 121 8.28 7.52 2.84
C PHE A 121 9.51 6.71 3.31
N THR A 122 9.98 5.81 2.46
CA THR A 122 11.00 4.81 2.80
C THR A 122 12.44 5.31 2.63
N GLY A 123 12.67 6.25 1.70
CA GLY A 123 14.00 6.60 1.21
C GLY A 123 14.39 5.78 -0.03
N PRO A 124 15.62 5.95 -0.54
CA PRO A 124 16.04 5.39 -1.83
C PRO A 124 16.24 3.86 -1.81
N ASP A 125 16.49 3.27 -0.64
CA ASP A 125 16.72 1.83 -0.48
C ASP A 125 15.38 1.13 -0.17
N ILE A 126 14.67 0.72 -1.22
CA ILE A 126 13.31 0.19 -1.13
C ILE A 126 13.34 -1.34 -1.09
N MET A 127 12.57 -1.93 -0.16
CA MET A 127 12.37 -3.38 -0.06
C MET A 127 10.87 -3.71 -0.08
N ALA A 128 10.46 -4.59 -0.98
CA ALA A 128 9.13 -5.20 -0.94
C ALA A 128 9.13 -6.32 0.12
N ILE A 129 8.40 -6.12 1.22
CA ILE A 129 8.42 -7.02 2.39
C ILE A 129 7.22 -7.97 2.45
N HIS A 130 6.11 -7.62 1.80
CA HIS A 130 4.86 -8.37 1.85
C HIS A 130 4.02 -8.03 0.63
N THR A 131 3.41 -9.04 0.01
CA THR A 131 2.61 -8.87 -1.22
C THR A 131 1.22 -9.47 -1.03
N MET A 132 0.19 -8.77 -1.51
CA MET A 132 -1.20 -9.22 -1.40
C MET A 132 -2.04 -8.82 -2.61
N LEU A 133 -2.82 -9.77 -3.12
CA LEU A 133 -3.94 -9.51 -4.02
C LEU A 133 -5.21 -9.96 -3.32
N ILE A 134 -6.15 -9.05 -3.13
CA ILE A 134 -7.37 -9.29 -2.34
C ILE A 134 -8.58 -9.33 -3.27
N ASN A 135 -9.14 -10.53 -3.48
CA ASN A 135 -10.36 -10.74 -4.24
C ASN A 135 -11.54 -10.93 -3.27
N LYS A 136 -12.07 -9.81 -2.76
CA LYS A 136 -13.10 -9.84 -1.71
C LYS A 136 -14.39 -10.51 -2.24
N PRO A 137 -14.84 -11.63 -1.64
CA PRO A 137 -16.03 -12.31 -2.10
C PRO A 137 -17.30 -11.51 -1.78
N PRO A 138 -18.42 -11.75 -2.51
CA PRO A 138 -19.73 -11.22 -2.16
C PRO A 138 -20.10 -11.57 -0.70
N ASP A 139 -20.70 -10.63 0.02
CA ASP A 139 -21.28 -10.94 1.34
C ASP A 139 -22.60 -11.68 1.16
N SER A 140 -22.69 -12.91 1.69
CA SER A 140 -23.93 -13.70 1.69
C SER A 140 -24.96 -13.23 2.73
N GLY A 141 -24.75 -12.05 3.33
CA GLY A 141 -25.53 -11.50 4.43
C GLY A 141 -25.10 -12.03 5.80
N LYS A 142 -24.11 -12.93 5.84
CA LYS A 142 -23.54 -13.52 7.05
C LYS A 142 -22.37 -12.72 7.62
N LYS A 143 -21.98 -11.60 6.98
CA LYS A 143 -20.83 -10.75 7.36
C LYS A 143 -19.51 -11.50 7.39
N THR A 144 -19.42 -12.64 6.69
CA THR A 144 -18.22 -13.49 6.63
C THR A 144 -17.11 -12.87 5.78
N SER A 145 -17.44 -11.94 4.87
CA SER A 145 -16.46 -11.18 4.09
C SER A 145 -16.03 -9.87 4.76
N ARG A 146 -16.48 -9.58 5.98
CA ARG A 146 -16.06 -8.37 6.71
C ARG A 146 -14.60 -8.52 7.12
N HIS A 147 -13.77 -7.55 6.72
CA HIS A 147 -12.41 -7.42 7.22
C HIS A 147 -12.44 -6.55 8.50
N PRO A 148 -12.16 -7.10 9.70
CA PRO A 148 -12.16 -6.32 10.93
C PRO A 148 -11.13 -5.19 10.88
N LEU A 149 -11.39 -4.14 11.67
CA LEU A 149 -10.40 -3.07 11.84
C LEU A 149 -9.15 -3.63 12.50
N HIS A 150 -7.99 -3.30 11.96
CA HIS A 150 -6.68 -3.71 12.44
C HIS A 150 -5.63 -2.71 11.94
N GLN A 151 -4.38 -2.87 12.39
CA GLN A 151 -3.22 -2.13 11.89
C GLN A 151 -2.21 -3.14 11.35
N ASP A 152 -1.75 -2.95 10.11
CA ASP A 152 -0.85 -3.90 9.43
C ASP A 152 0.45 -4.13 10.21
N LEU A 153 0.97 -3.09 10.87
CA LEU A 153 2.19 -3.16 11.69
C LEU A 153 2.13 -4.21 12.81
N HIS A 154 0.93 -4.64 13.23
CA HIS A 154 0.78 -5.76 14.18
C HIS A 154 1.44 -7.04 13.67
N TYR A 155 1.43 -7.28 12.36
CA TYR A 155 1.99 -8.47 11.72
C TYR A 155 3.48 -8.31 11.34
N PHE A 156 4.01 -7.09 11.39
CA PHE A 156 5.36 -6.78 10.94
C PHE A 156 6.29 -6.50 12.14
N PRO A 157 7.19 -7.44 12.50
CA PRO A 157 8.17 -7.27 13.59
C PRO A 157 9.39 -6.43 13.15
N ILE A 158 9.15 -5.39 12.33
CA ILE A 158 10.19 -4.49 11.80
C ILE A 158 9.87 -3.04 12.17
N ARG A 159 10.91 -2.23 12.35
CA ARG A 159 10.84 -0.84 12.82
C ARG A 159 11.98 -0.02 12.18
N PRO A 160 11.88 1.32 12.13
CA PRO A 160 10.77 2.14 12.62
C PRO A 160 9.57 2.15 11.67
N SER A 161 8.36 2.34 12.20
CA SER A 161 7.12 2.24 11.40
C SER A 161 6.92 3.37 10.39
N ASN A 162 7.53 4.53 10.64
CA ASN A 162 7.49 5.67 9.72
C ASN A 162 8.41 5.51 8.49
N ASN A 163 9.14 4.39 8.40
CA ASN A 163 9.85 3.97 7.19
C ASN A 163 9.15 2.80 6.47
N ILE A 164 7.89 2.51 6.80
CA ILE A 164 7.10 1.41 6.22
C ILE A 164 5.84 2.02 5.62
N VAL A 165 5.55 1.68 4.36
CA VAL A 165 4.36 2.16 3.66
C VAL A 165 3.69 0.98 2.93
N GLY A 166 2.36 0.91 3.02
CA GLY A 166 1.56 0.09 2.12
C GLY A 166 1.23 0.90 0.87
N ALA A 167 1.55 0.36 -0.31
CA ALA A 167 1.32 1.00 -1.59
C ALA A 167 0.34 0.18 -2.42
#